data_AF-A0A7G9SLP6-F1
#
_entry.id   AF-A0A7G9SLP6-F1
#
_cell.length_a   1.000
_cell.length_b   1.000
_cell.length_c   1.000
_cell.angle_alpha   90.00
_cell.angle_beta   90.00
_cell.angle_gamma   90.00
#
_symmetry.space_group_name_H-M   'P 1'
#
loop_
_entity.id
_entity.type
_entity.pdbx_description
1 polymer ?
#
loop_
_entity_poly.entity_id
_entity_poly.type
_entity_poly.pdbx_seq_one_letter_code
_entity_poly.pdbx_strand_id
1 'polypeptide(L)'
;MTDYDVGYRKPPKSSQFQKGRSGNPKGRPKGTLNLATAFNRALSEKIEVVENGRKRKMTKLEVAVTAMVNRAVKGDAKAMQQMLVLSPLVGLESAPAGQLPETDAMVLKGLLESLHAGELP
;
A
#
# COMPACT_ATOMS: atom_id res chain seq x y z
N MET A 1 -39.75 24.25 45.29
CA MET A 1 -38.33 23.86 45.12
C MET A 1 -38.24 22.36 45.24
N THR A 2 -37.71 21.65 44.25
CA THR A 2 -37.67 20.18 44.31
C THR A 2 -36.49 19.74 45.16
N ASP A 3 -36.80 19.26 46.36
CA ASP A 3 -35.85 18.66 47.30
C ASP A 3 -35.44 17.29 46.73
N TYR A 4 -34.31 17.27 46.02
CA TYR A 4 -33.78 16.04 45.44
C TYR A 4 -32.78 15.45 46.43
N ASP A 5 -33.20 14.41 47.16
CA ASP A 5 -32.35 13.70 48.09
C ASP A 5 -31.19 13.00 47.37
N VAL A 6 -29.98 13.48 47.64
CA VAL A 6 -28.73 12.90 47.16
C VAL A 6 -28.36 11.70 48.04
N GLY A 7 -27.96 10.59 47.43
CA GLY A 7 -27.62 9.36 48.15
C GLY A 7 -27.10 8.24 47.25
N TYR A 8 -27.04 7.01 47.76
CA TYR A 8 -26.57 5.87 46.97
C TYR A 8 -27.39 5.70 45.68
N ARG A 9 -26.69 5.67 44.54
CA ARG A 9 -27.28 5.64 43.18
C ARG A 9 -28.15 6.87 42.81
N LYS A 10 -28.09 7.96 43.57
CA LYS A 10 -28.80 9.22 43.33
C LYS A 10 -27.80 10.38 43.24
N PRO A 11 -27.11 10.56 42.09
CA PRO A 11 -26.13 11.63 41.92
C PRO A 11 -26.81 13.01 41.92
N PRO A 12 -26.16 14.08 42.42
CA PRO A 12 -26.72 15.45 42.39
C PRO A 12 -27.08 15.92 40.98
N LYS A 13 -28.20 16.63 40.82
CA LYS A 13 -28.64 17.12 39.50
C LYS A 13 -27.63 18.06 38.82
N SER A 14 -26.86 18.83 39.59
CA SER A 14 -25.87 19.78 39.08
C SER A 14 -24.69 19.11 38.36
N SER A 15 -24.39 17.85 38.68
CA SER A 15 -23.27 17.09 38.09
C SER A 15 -23.70 15.99 37.13
N GLN A 16 -25.01 15.78 36.93
CA GLN A 16 -25.52 14.80 35.96
C GLN A 16 -25.25 15.27 34.52
N PHE A 17 -24.83 14.34 33.67
CA PHE A 17 -24.76 14.60 32.23
C PHE A 17 -26.18 14.80 31.67
N GLN A 18 -26.33 15.79 30.79
CA GLN A 18 -27.59 16.02 30.08
C GLN A 18 -27.92 14.81 29.20
N LYS A 19 -29.18 14.40 29.17
CA LYS A 19 -29.65 13.30 28.30
C LYS A 19 -29.25 13.59 26.85
N GLY A 20 -28.55 12.64 26.21
CA GLY A 20 -28.06 12.79 24.84
C GLY A 20 -26.70 13.48 24.69
N ARG A 21 -26.09 13.95 25.79
CA ARG A 21 -24.77 14.59 25.78
C ARG A 21 -23.78 13.78 26.62
N SER A 22 -22.81 13.17 25.95
CA SER A 22 -21.67 12.54 26.63
C SER A 22 -20.83 13.61 27.36
N GLY A 23 -20.33 13.28 28.54
CA GLY A 23 -19.34 14.10 29.27
C GLY A 23 -18.00 14.25 28.53
N ASN A 24 -17.72 13.34 27.59
CA ASN A 24 -16.63 13.47 26.63
C ASN A 24 -17.21 13.50 25.20
N PRO A 25 -17.56 14.69 24.66
CA PRO A 25 -18.15 14.82 23.32
C PRO A 25 -17.24 14.34 22.19
N LYS A 26 -15.92 14.42 22.38
CA LYS A 26 -14.93 13.91 21.41
C LYS A 26 -14.81 12.39 21.45
N GLY A 27 -15.37 11.76 22.49
CA GLY A 27 -15.27 10.33 22.73
C GLY A 27 -13.83 9.87 22.93
N ARG A 28 -13.61 8.56 22.79
CA ARG A 28 -12.27 8.00 22.67
C ARG A 28 -11.67 8.48 21.34
N PRO A 29 -10.43 8.99 21.31
CA PRO A 29 -9.79 9.39 20.05
C PRO A 29 -9.84 8.23 19.05
N LYS A 30 -10.17 8.55 17.79
CA LYS A 30 -10.25 7.58 16.71
C LYS A 30 -8.85 7.12 16.31
N GLY A 31 -8.64 5.80 16.28
CA GLY A 31 -7.38 5.18 15.90
C GLY A 31 -6.42 4.97 17.08
N THR A 32 -6.11 3.71 17.37
CA THR A 32 -4.94 3.34 18.16
C THR A 32 -3.72 3.31 17.26
N LEU A 33 -2.60 3.89 17.70
CA LEU A 33 -1.30 3.68 17.05
C LEU A 33 -0.97 2.19 17.15
N ASN A 34 -1.24 1.46 16.07
CA ASN A 34 -0.88 0.07 15.90
C ASN A 34 0.23 -0.04 14.85
N LEU A 35 0.86 -1.21 14.76
CA LEU A 35 2.01 -1.42 13.87
C LEU A 35 1.68 -1.06 12.42
N ALA A 36 0.51 -1.44 11.92
CA ALA A 36 0.07 -1.12 10.56
C ALA A 36 -0.05 0.40 10.32
N THR A 37 -0.65 1.14 11.26
CA THR A 37 -0.77 2.61 11.14
C THR A 37 0.59 3.30 11.19
N ALA A 38 1.52 2.83 12.04
CA ALA A 38 2.87 3.37 12.11
C ALA A 38 3.66 3.08 10.82
N PHE A 39 3.53 1.85 10.30
CA PHE A 39 4.17 1.42 9.07
C PHE A 39 3.70 2.23 7.85
N ASN A 40 2.38 2.37 7.68
CA ASN A 40 1.82 3.18 6.60
C ASN A 40 2.24 4.65 6.71
N ARG A 41 2.25 5.21 7.93
CA ARG A 41 2.72 6.58 8.16
C ARG A 41 4.18 6.75 7.76
N ALA A 42 5.05 5.81 8.10
CA ALA A 42 6.45 5.84 7.72
C ALA A 42 6.61 5.76 6.19
N LEU A 43 5.89 4.87 5.53
CA LEU A 43 5.93 4.72 4.07
C LEU A 43 5.44 5.98 3.33
N SER A 44 4.40 6.64 3.84
CA SER A 44 3.84 7.87 3.26
C SER A 44 4.62 9.15 3.58
N GLU A 45 5.64 9.08 4.43
CA GLU A 45 6.46 10.24 4.77
C GLU A 45 7.23 10.73 3.55
N LYS A 46 7.19 12.05 3.30
CA LYS A 46 7.89 12.66 2.15
C LYS A 46 9.32 13.00 2.52
N ILE A 47 10.25 12.61 1.66
CA ILE A 47 11.67 12.92 1.74
C ILE A 47 12.13 13.65 0.48
N GLU A 48 13.19 14.45 0.60
CA GLU A 48 13.83 15.10 -0.54
C GLU A 48 14.85 14.14 -1.15
N VAL A 49 14.71 13.86 -2.44
CA VAL A 49 15.60 12.98 -3.21
C VAL A 49 16.07 13.72 -4.46
N VAL A 50 17.33 13.49 -4.84
CA VAL A 50 17.89 14.00 -6.10
C VAL A 50 17.74 12.92 -7.16
N GLU A 51 16.92 13.19 -8.17
CA GLU A 51 16.69 12.31 -9.30
C GLU A 51 17.09 13.05 -10.57
N ASN A 52 18.01 12.49 -11.37
CA ASN A 52 18.51 13.10 -12.61
C ASN A 52 18.97 14.56 -12.43
N GLY A 53 19.66 14.84 -11.31
CA GLY A 53 20.17 16.17 -10.98
C GLY A 53 19.12 17.18 -10.48
N ARG A 54 17.84 16.79 -10.37
CA ARG A 54 16.76 17.64 -9.85
C ARG A 54 16.30 17.16 -8.48
N LYS A 55 16.12 18.09 -7.54
CA LYS A 55 15.54 17.80 -6.22
C LYS A 55 14.03 17.63 -6.35
N ARG A 56 13.50 16.51 -5.87
CA ARG A 56 12.05 16.20 -5.82
C ARG A 56 11.66 15.70 -4.44
N LYS A 57 10.43 16.01 -4.02
CA LYS A 57 9.83 15.45 -2.81
C LYS A 57 9.02 14.22 -3.20
N MET A 58 9.42 13.06 -2.68
CA MET A 58 8.77 11.77 -2.93
C MET A 58 8.52 11.05 -1.60
N THR A 59 7.56 10.14 -1.57
CA THR A 59 7.32 9.30 -0.38
C THR A 59 8.42 8.25 -0.22
N LYS A 60 8.67 7.78 1.01
CA LYS A 60 9.64 6.70 1.26
C LYS A 60 9.29 5.43 0.46
N LEU A 61 8.00 5.15 0.28
CA LEU A 61 7.53 4.04 -0.55
C LEU A 61 7.97 4.21 -2.01
N GLU A 62 7.67 5.35 -2.63
CA GLU A 62 8.05 5.64 -4.02
C GLU A 62 9.56 5.46 -4.21
N VAL A 63 10.35 6.01 -3.28
CA VAL A 63 11.81 5.92 -3.32
C VAL A 63 12.30 4.47 -3.20
N ALA A 64 11.70 3.68 -2.30
CA ALA A 64 12.04 2.28 -2.12
C ALA A 64 11.70 1.45 -3.37
N VAL A 65 10.52 1.67 -3.97
CA VAL A 65 10.10 1.01 -5.20
C VAL A 65 11.03 1.37 -6.35
N THR A 66 11.33 2.66 -6.57
CA THR A 66 12.26 3.10 -7.61
C THR A 66 13.65 2.49 -7.42
N ALA A 67 14.17 2.44 -6.18
CA ALA A 67 15.45 1.81 -5.89
C ALA A 67 15.44 0.30 -6.18
N MET A 68 14.36 -0.41 -5.83
CA MET A 68 14.18 -1.83 -6.12
C MET A 68 14.18 -2.09 -7.64
N VAL A 69 13.39 -1.32 -8.40
CA VAL A 69 13.34 -1.43 -9.87
C VAL A 69 14.70 -1.14 -10.49
N ASN A 70 15.39 -0.09 -10.06
CA ASN A 70 16.73 0.24 -10.55
C ASN A 70 17.77 -0.86 -10.27
N ARG A 71 17.63 -1.61 -9.17
CA ARG A 71 18.46 -2.79 -8.90
C ARG A 71 18.12 -3.96 -9.81
N ALA A 72 16.83 -4.21 -10.02
CA ALA A 72 16.37 -5.25 -10.94
C ALA A 72 16.89 -5.01 -12.37
N VAL A 73 16.81 -3.76 -12.87
CA VAL A 73 17.35 -3.36 -14.18
C VAL A 73 18.87 -3.60 -14.28
N LYS A 74 19.60 -3.51 -13.16
CA LYS A 74 21.04 -3.80 -13.09
C LYS A 74 21.38 -5.29 -12.97
N GLY A 75 20.39 -6.18 -13.03
CA GLY A 75 20.58 -7.63 -12.99
C GLY A 75 20.53 -8.25 -11.59
N ASP A 76 20.05 -7.55 -10.56
CA ASP A 76 19.84 -8.12 -9.23
C ASP A 76 18.68 -9.13 -9.26
N ALA A 77 19.02 -10.43 -9.27
CA ALA A 77 18.05 -11.52 -9.35
C ALA A 77 17.02 -11.49 -8.22
N LYS A 78 17.41 -11.05 -7.02
CA LYS A 78 16.49 -10.97 -5.87
C LYS A 78 15.50 -9.82 -6.07
N ALA A 79 15.96 -8.68 -6.58
CA ALA A 79 15.08 -7.56 -6.90
C ALA A 79 14.09 -7.92 -8.03
N MET A 80 14.56 -8.64 -9.06
CA MET A 80 13.69 -9.18 -10.12
C MET A 80 12.62 -10.13 -9.55
N GLN A 81 13.01 -11.05 -8.67
CA GLN A 81 12.07 -11.95 -8.01
C GLN A 81 11.02 -11.18 -7.20
N GLN A 82 11.41 -10.15 -6.44
CA GLN A 82 10.45 -9.33 -5.69
C GLN A 82 9.49 -8.56 -6.61
N MET A 83 9.95 -8.07 -7.76
CA MET A 83 9.05 -7.47 -8.76
C MET A 83 8.02 -8.47 -9.29
N LEU A 84 8.43 -9.69 -9.62
CA LEU A 84 7.52 -10.74 -10.10
C LEU A 84 6.50 -11.15 -9.05
N VAL A 85 6.90 -11.21 -7.77
CA VAL A 85 5.97 -11.47 -6.66
C VAL A 85 4.94 -10.35 -6.51
N LEU A 86 5.34 -9.11 -6.81
CA LEU A 86 4.46 -7.94 -6.71
C LEU A 86 3.59 -7.72 -7.96
N SER A 87 3.96 -8.17 -9.17
CA SER A 87 3.21 -7.91 -10.41
C SER A 87 1.71 -8.24 -10.34
N PRO A 88 1.25 -9.39 -9.78
CA PRO A 88 -0.17 -9.68 -9.72
C PRO A 88 -0.92 -8.77 -8.72
N LEU A 89 -0.24 -8.30 -7.68
CA LEU A 89 -0.82 -7.41 -6.67
C LEU A 89 -1.04 -5.99 -7.21
N VAL A 90 -0.19 -5.52 -8.12
CA VAL A 90 -0.27 -4.16 -8.69
C VAL A 90 -1.04 -4.10 -10.01
N GLY A 91 -1.57 -5.24 -10.48
CA GLY A 91 -2.29 -5.32 -11.75
C GLY A 91 -1.41 -5.02 -12.97
N LEU A 92 -0.10 -5.26 -12.86
CA LEU A 92 0.83 -5.16 -14.01
C LEU A 92 0.60 -6.28 -15.04
N GLU A 93 -0.16 -7.31 -14.65
CA GLU A 93 -0.66 -8.37 -15.53
C GLU A 93 -1.84 -7.84 -16.35
N SER A 94 -1.58 -7.27 -17.54
CA SER A 94 -2.62 -6.95 -18.52
C SER A 94 -2.86 -8.08 -19.53
N ALA A 95 -2.80 -9.33 -19.08
CA ALA A 95 -3.35 -10.46 -19.80
C ALA A 95 -3.72 -11.55 -18.78
N PRO A 96 -4.91 -12.18 -18.86
CA PRO A 96 -5.17 -13.39 -18.10
C PRO A 96 -4.10 -14.42 -18.51
N ALA A 97 -3.36 -14.93 -17.53
CA ALA A 97 -2.45 -16.05 -17.71
C ALA A 97 -3.20 -17.21 -18.41
N GLY A 98 -2.98 -17.34 -19.72
CA GLY A 98 -3.69 -18.33 -20.55
C GLY A 98 -4.00 -17.89 -21.99
N GLN A 99 -4.00 -16.60 -22.32
CA GLN A 99 -4.20 -16.12 -23.69
C GLN A 99 -3.02 -15.25 -24.13
N LEU A 100 -2.00 -15.90 -24.69
CA LEU A 100 -1.06 -15.22 -25.56
C LEU A 100 -1.85 -14.64 -26.74
N PRO A 101 -1.65 -13.36 -27.12
CA PRO A 101 -2.17 -12.84 -28.39
C PRO A 101 -1.75 -13.80 -29.51
N GLU A 102 -2.65 -14.10 -30.44
CA GLU A 102 -2.38 -15.08 -31.51
C GLU A 102 -1.10 -14.75 -32.30
N THR A 103 -0.78 -13.45 -32.43
CA THR A 103 0.45 -12.95 -33.01
C THR A 103 1.70 -13.43 -32.28
N ASP A 104 1.69 -13.37 -30.95
CA ASP A 104 2.83 -13.69 -30.11
C ASP A 104 3.03 -15.21 -30.08
N ALA A 105 1.94 -15.97 -30.07
CA ALA A 105 1.96 -17.43 -30.19
C ALA A 105 2.54 -17.88 -31.55
N MET A 106 2.20 -17.20 -32.65
CA MET A 106 2.79 -17.48 -33.97
C MET A 106 4.30 -17.19 -34.02
N VAL A 107 4.74 -16.06 -33.46
CA VAL A 107 6.17 -15.71 -33.44
C VAL A 107 6.96 -16.73 -32.63
N LEU A 108 6.48 -17.10 -31.44
CA LEU A 108 7.14 -18.10 -30.59
C LEU A 108 7.16 -19.49 -31.24
N LYS A 109 6.09 -19.87 -31.93
CA LYS A 109 6.03 -21.13 -32.68
C LYS A 109 7.06 -21.14 -33.81
N GLY A 110 7.17 -20.06 -34.58
CA GLY A 110 8.16 -19.94 -35.64
C GLY A 110 9.61 -19.98 -35.12
N LEU A 111 9.87 -19.36 -33.96
CA LEU A 111 11.17 -19.39 -33.29
C LEU A 111 11.53 -20.80 -32.78
N LEU A 112 10.54 -21.55 -32.29
CA LEU A 112 10.74 -22.92 -31.85
C LEU A 112 11.00 -23.87 -33.04
N GLU A 113 10.30 -23.65 -34.15
CA GLU A 113 10.50 -24.40 -35.39
C GLU A 113 11.87 -24.12 -36.01
N SER A 114 12.33 -22.86 -36.01
CA SER A 114 13.66 -22.49 -36.52
C SER A 114 14.80 -23.02 -35.64
N LEU A 115 14.63 -23.03 -34.31
CA LEU A 115 15.60 -23.63 -33.38
C LEU A 115 15.73 -25.14 -33.58
N HIS A 116 14.64 -25.85 -33.86
CA HIS A 116 14.68 -27.28 -34.20
C HIS A 116 15.23 -27.54 -35.61
N ALA A 117 15.01 -26.62 -36.55
CA ALA A 117 15.53 -26.72 -37.91
C ALA A 117 17.03 -26.34 -38.02
N GLY A 118 17.62 -25.72 -36.99
CA GLY A 118 19.02 -25.30 -37.00
C GLY A 118 19.31 -24.12 -37.93
N GLU A 119 18.27 -23.44 -38.41
CA GLU A 119 18.37 -22.28 -39.29
C GLU A 119 18.01 -21.02 -38.49
N LEU A 120 19.03 -20.31 -38.01
CA LEU A 120 18.88 -18.92 -37.60
C LEU A 120 19.07 -18.04 -38.85
N PRO A 121 18.26 -16.98 -39.04
CA PRO A 121 18.61 -15.91 -39.96
C PRO A 121 19.86 -15.13 -39.49
#